data_AF-A0A971TV12-F1
#
_entry.id   AF-A0A971TV12-F1
#
_cell.length_a   1.000
_cell.length_b   1.000
_cell.length_c   1.000
_cell.angle_alpha   90.00
_cell.angle_beta   90.00
_cell.angle_gamma   90.00
#
_symmetry.space_group_name_H-M   'P 1'
#
loop_
_entity.id
_entity.type
_entity.pdbx_description
1 polymer ?
#
loop_
_entity_poly.entity_id
_entity_poly.type
_entity_poly.pdbx_seq_one_letter_code
_entity_poly.pdbx_strand_id
1 'polypeptide(L)' 'MIPEAVVRITSVTSLKTAHFSNKAGEYNTPEDMEELRLDEDFLGHDLNKELFREYLKGMDSRALAKRVETLNHVYLL' A
#
# COMPACT_ATOMS: atom_id res chain seq x y z
N MET A 1 18.94 -6.09 -33.05
CA MET A 1 17.94 -7.03 -32.51
C MET A 1 18.44 -7.49 -31.15
N ILE A 2 17.62 -7.43 -30.10
CA ILE A 2 17.91 -7.99 -28.77
C ILE A 2 16.96 -9.19 -28.59
N PRO A 3 17.46 -10.36 -28.15
CA PRO A 3 16.69 -11.60 -28.17
C PRO A 3 15.86 -11.79 -26.89
N GLU A 4 14.93 -12.72 -27.04
CA GLU A 4 14.06 -13.38 -26.08
C GLU A 4 14.60 -13.43 -24.64
N ALA A 5 14.08 -12.57 -23.76
CA ALA A 5 14.11 -12.77 -22.32
C ALA A 5 12.71 -12.56 -21.74
N VAL A 6 11.83 -13.52 -22.01
CA VAL A 6 10.54 -13.67 -21.33
C VAL A 6 10.83 -14.09 -19.89
N VAL A 7 10.92 -13.12 -18.98
CA VAL A 7 11.00 -13.42 -17.54
C VAL A 7 9.60 -13.80 -17.07
N ARG A 8 9.36 -15.11 -16.93
CA ARG A 8 8.20 -15.67 -16.26
C ARG A 8 8.21 -15.22 -14.80
N ILE A 9 7.34 -14.29 -14.42
CA ILE A 9 7.02 -14.04 -13.01
C ILE A 9 6.15 -15.19 -12.50
N THR A 10 6.79 -16.27 -12.05
CA THR A 10 6.12 -17.37 -11.36
C THR A 10 5.82 -16.95 -9.94
N SER A 11 4.54 -16.73 -9.64
CA SER A 11 3.87 -16.83 -8.34
C SER A 11 4.69 -16.49 -7.09
N VAL A 12 4.41 -15.34 -6.48
CA VAL A 12 4.96 -15.00 -5.15
C VAL A 12 4.17 -15.77 -4.10
N THR A 13 4.78 -16.80 -3.50
CA THR A 13 4.15 -17.61 -2.46
C THR A 13 4.14 -16.86 -1.12
N SER A 14 3.04 -16.96 -0.37
CA SER A 14 2.66 -16.13 0.78
C SER A 14 3.46 -16.35 2.09
N LEU A 15 4.71 -16.81 2.06
CA LEU A 15 5.39 -17.24 3.30
C LEU A 15 6.82 -16.74 3.51
N LYS A 16 7.05 -15.44 3.26
CA LYS A 16 8.22 -14.76 3.79
C LYS A 16 7.81 -13.34 4.14
N THR A 17 7.96 -12.95 5.39
CA THR A 17 8.11 -11.55 5.79
C THR A 17 9.43 -11.07 5.19
N ALA A 18 9.50 -10.98 3.87
CA ALA A 18 10.54 -10.26 3.18
C ALA A 18 10.28 -8.81 3.52
N HIS A 19 11.25 -8.15 4.17
CA HIS A 19 11.32 -6.70 4.13
C HIS A 19 11.38 -6.33 2.65
N PHE A 20 10.23 -5.97 2.08
CA PHE A 20 10.18 -5.41 0.75
C PHE A 20 10.61 -3.95 0.92
N SER A 21 11.93 -3.73 0.89
CA SER A 21 12.48 -2.39 0.75
C SER A 21 12.17 -1.93 -0.68
N ASN A 22 10.99 -1.33 -0.85
CA ASN A 22 10.69 -0.58 -2.05
C ASN A 22 11.65 0.62 -2.08
N LYS A 23 12.08 1.05 -3.27
CA LYS A 23 12.90 2.26 -3.46
C LYS A 23 12.22 3.52 -2.86
N ALA A 24 10.92 3.44 -2.60
CA ALA A 24 10.10 4.45 -1.90
C ALA A 24 10.14 4.39 -0.35
N GLY A 25 10.95 3.52 0.27
CA GLY A 25 11.02 3.43 1.72
C GLY A 25 9.83 2.72 2.36
N GLU A 26 9.94 2.44 3.65
CA GLU A 26 8.84 1.88 4.43
C GLU A 26 7.85 3.00 4.74
N TYR A 27 6.58 2.90 4.34
CA TYR A 27 5.54 3.91 4.60
C TYR A 27 5.14 4.00 6.08
N ASN A 28 6.09 4.39 6.93
CA ASN A 28 5.93 4.35 8.37
C ASN A 28 5.66 5.73 8.95
N THR A 29 6.04 6.80 8.23
CA THR A 29 5.82 8.18 8.65
C THR A 29 4.74 8.89 7.82
N PRO A 30 4.18 9.99 8.33
CA PRO A 30 3.27 10.85 7.56
C PRO A 30 3.93 11.41 6.30
N GLU A 31 5.21 11.80 6.36
CA GLU A 31 5.91 12.33 5.18
C GLU A 31 6.01 11.27 4.07
N ASP A 32 6.29 10.01 4.42
CA ASP A 32 6.33 8.92 3.44
C ASP A 32 4.97 8.71 2.75
N MET A 33 3.87 8.95 3.46
CA MET A 33 2.51 8.86 2.93
C MET A 33 2.17 10.07 2.07
N GLU A 34 2.61 11.28 2.43
CA GLU A 34 2.41 12.50 1.66
C GLU A 34 3.14 12.45 0.31
N GLU A 35 4.35 11.89 0.29
CA GLU A 35 5.15 11.68 -0.93
C GLU A 35 4.51 10.70 -1.92
N LEU A 36 3.49 9.93 -1.50
CA LEU A 36 2.68 9.15 -2.44
C LEU A 36 1.86 10.03 -3.38
N ARG A 37 1.61 11.29 -2.99
CA ARG A 37 0.85 12.30 -3.75
C ARG A 37 -0.44 11.71 -4.31
N LEU A 38 -1.14 10.94 -3.47
CA LEU A 38 -2.44 10.39 -3.82
C LEU A 38 -3.42 11.52 -4.09
N ASP A 39 -4.36 11.24 -4.98
CA ASP A 39 -5.40 12.20 -5.35
C ASP A 39 -6.35 12.42 -4.17
N GLU A 40 -6.29 13.62 -3.58
CA GLU A 40 -7.09 13.98 -2.41
C GLU A 40 -8.59 14.03 -2.73
N ASP A 41 -8.95 14.43 -3.96
CA ASP A 41 -10.35 14.50 -4.41
C ASP A 41 -10.93 13.09 -4.49
N PHE A 42 -10.20 12.18 -5.14
CA PHE A 42 -10.58 10.77 -5.21
C PHE A 42 -10.67 10.14 -3.81
N LEU A 43 -9.66 10.36 -2.95
CA LEU A 43 -9.64 9.77 -1.60
C LEU A 43 -10.78 10.29 -0.71
N GLY A 44 -11.13 11.56 -0.85
CA GLY A 44 -12.22 12.20 -0.10
C GLY A 44 -13.60 11.79 -0.60
N HIS A 45 -13.79 11.74 -1.92
CA HIS A 45 -15.11 11.68 -2.55
C HIS A 45 -15.44 10.32 -3.19
N ASP A 46 -14.50 9.71 -3.90
CA ASP A 46 -14.74 8.49 -4.69
C ASP A 46 -14.32 7.20 -3.97
N LEU A 47 -13.36 7.29 -3.04
CA LEU A 47 -12.90 6.13 -2.29
C LEU A 47 -14.04 5.59 -1.41
N ASN A 48 -14.45 4.35 -1.66
CA ASN A 48 -15.39 3.66 -0.80
C ASN A 48 -14.73 3.26 0.54
N LYS A 49 -14.82 4.16 1.53
CA LYS A 49 -14.25 3.98 2.86
C LYS A 49 -14.86 2.80 3.63
N GLU A 50 -16.12 2.44 3.35
CA GLU A 50 -16.78 1.30 3.99
C GLU A 50 -16.17 -0.02 3.55
N LEU A 51 -16.08 -0.22 2.23
CA LEU A 51 -15.47 -1.40 1.64
C LEU A 51 -13.99 -1.51 2.00
N PHE A 52 -13.28 -0.38 2.00
CA PHE A 52 -11.89 -0.32 2.44
C PHE A 52 -11.73 -0.81 3.88
N ARG A 53 -12.55 -0.31 4.82
CA ARG A 53 -12.54 -0.79 6.21
C ARG A 53 -12.94 -2.25 6.36
N GLU A 54 -13.85 -2.76 5.54
CA GLU A 54 -14.24 -4.16 5.57
C GLU A 54 -13.08 -5.08 5.18
N TYR A 55 -12.34 -4.75 4.12
CA TYR A 55 -11.12 -5.48 3.76
C TYR A 55 -10.06 -5.44 4.85
N LEU A 56 -9.92 -4.30 5.55
CA LEU A 56 -8.97 -4.17 6.66
C LEU A 56 -9.32 -5.07 7.84
N LYS A 57 -10.60 -5.28 8.15
CA LYS A 57 -11.03 -6.20 9.22
C LYS A 57 -10.61 -7.65 8.96
N GLY A 58 -10.53 -8.05 7.68
CA GLY A 58 -10.09 -9.38 7.27
C GLY A 58 -8.58 -9.59 7.34
N MET A 59 -7.79 -8.53 7.54
CA MET A 59 -6.33 -8.59 7.54
C MET A 59 -5.75 -8.48 8.96
N ASP A 60 -5.20 -9.58 9.47
CA ASP A 60 -4.43 -9.59 10.73
C ASP A 60 -3.00 -9.08 10.49
N SER A 61 -2.87 -7.76 10.27
CA SER A 61 -1.57 -7.13 10.04
C SER A 61 -1.44 -5.81 10.78
N ARG A 62 -0.68 -5.86 11.88
CA ARG A 62 -0.32 -4.67 12.68
C ARG A 62 0.40 -3.60 11.86
N ALA A 63 1.24 -4.02 10.92
CA ALA A 63 1.96 -3.10 10.05
C ALA A 63 1.01 -2.38 9.08
N LEU A 64 0.01 -3.10 8.54
CA LEU A 64 -1.00 -2.48 7.68
C LEU A 64 -1.91 -1.55 8.46
N ALA A 65 -2.38 -1.96 9.64
CA ALA A 65 -3.21 -1.12 10.51
C ALA A 65 -2.53 0.23 10.79
N LYS A 66 -1.25 0.20 11.18
CA LYS A 66 -0.46 1.42 11.42
C LYS A 66 -0.37 2.31 10.17
N ARG A 67 -0.16 1.72 8.99
CA ARG A 67 -0.12 2.46 7.73
C ARG A 67 -1.45 3.14 7.42
N VAL A 68 -2.56 2.44 7.63
CA VAL A 68 -3.90 3.01 7.41
C VAL A 68 -4.18 4.16 8.37
N GLU A 69 -3.78 4.03 9.63
CA GLU A 69 -3.89 5.14 10.59
C GLU A 69 -3.09 6.36 10.13
N THR A 70 -1.85 6.17 9.72
CA THR A 70 -1.03 7.25 9.15
C THR A 70 -1.67 7.86 7.90
N LEU A 71 -2.20 7.02 7.00
CA LEU A 71 -2.87 7.46 5.77
C LEU A 71 -4.10 8.33 6.08
N ASN A 72 -4.95 7.89 7.02
CA ASN A 72 -6.12 8.65 7.43
C ASN A 72 -5.75 9.99 8.06
N HIS A 73 -4.63 10.05 8.79
CA HIS A 73 -4.14 11.30 9.37
C HIS A 73 -3.63 12.29 8.29
N VAL A 74 -2.90 11.80 7.27
CA VAL A 74 -2.34 12.65 6.20
C VAL A 74 -3.44 13.16 5.26
N TYR A 75 -4.34 12.28 4.83
CA TYR A 75 -5.38 12.60 3.85
C TYR A 75 -6.72 12.96 4.47
N LEU A 76 -6.78 13.12 5.81
CA LEU A 76 -7.97 13.51 6.57
C LEU A 76 -9.22 12.68 6.24
N LEU A 77 -9.02 11.36 6.10
CA LEU A 77 -10.08 10.41 5.69
C LEU A 77 -11.09 10.08 6.77
#